data_AF-A0A093VK10-F1
#
_entry.id   AF-A0A093VK10-F1
#
_cell.length_a   1.000
_cell.length_b   1.000
_cell.length_c   1.000
_cell.angle_alpha   90.00
_cell.angle_beta   90.00
_cell.angle_gamma   90.00
#
_symmetry.space_group_name_H-M   'P 1'
#
loop_
_entity.id
_entity.type
_entity.pdbx_description
1 polymer ?
#
loop_
_entity_poly.entity_id
_entity_poly.type
_entity_poly.pdbx_seq_one_letter_code
_entity_poly.pdbx_strand_id
1 'polypeptide(L)'
;MINARVLSTSSSADFVNFILHETNGFTTVVVCSTRERFLEQLIASISLQLQEHDHHHVSENEPSTLLEADQPSPSKPPTSVESLLSNTIGSIASSQRVKLVFCPSLAHLRAYLSTFQLRPSHDSIDPKKQDAGRGKPVIAILDFLAVHYMSTQFSAQGLSQTLALAVETAARTDLTILLCECN
;
A
#
# COMPACT_ATOMS: atom_id res chain seq x y z
N MET A 1 -1.42 18.24 -18.43
CA MET A 1 -1.39 18.77 -17.04
C MET A 1 -1.10 17.59 -16.13
N ILE A 2 -0.14 17.70 -15.22
CA ILE A 2 0.23 16.60 -14.30
C ILE A 2 -0.91 16.43 -13.29
N ASN A 3 -1.38 15.19 -13.11
CA ASN A 3 -2.36 14.87 -12.08
C ASN A 3 -1.62 14.37 -10.85
N ALA A 4 -1.57 15.19 -9.80
CA ALA A 4 -0.90 14.89 -8.54
C ALA A 4 -1.93 14.88 -7.42
N ARG A 5 -1.90 13.84 -6.59
CA ARG A 5 -2.81 13.66 -5.45
C ARG A 5 -1.99 13.34 -4.20
N VAL A 6 -2.36 13.95 -3.09
CA VAL A 6 -1.85 13.61 -1.77
C VAL A 6 -2.95 12.89 -1.02
N LEU A 7 -2.63 11.75 -0.44
CA LEU A 7 -3.48 10.99 0.46
C LEU A 7 -2.87 11.01 1.86
N SER A 8 -3.76 11.04 2.84
CA SER A 8 -3.43 10.77 4.22
C SER A 8 -4.24 9.56 4.63
N THR A 9 -3.56 8.45 4.92
CA THR A 9 -4.19 7.21 5.37
C THR A 9 -3.80 6.94 6.80
N SER A 10 -4.72 6.35 7.56
CA SER A 10 -4.46 5.91 8.94
C SER A 10 -3.44 4.78 9.02
N SER A 11 -3.33 3.94 7.98
CA SER A 11 -2.43 2.78 8.00
C SER A 11 -1.97 2.34 6.59
N SER A 12 -0.93 1.50 6.55
CA SER A 12 -0.47 0.87 5.31
C SER A 12 -1.49 -0.11 4.72
N ALA A 13 -2.36 -0.71 5.54
CA ALA A 13 -3.45 -1.56 5.11
C ALA A 13 -4.53 -0.77 4.36
N ASP A 14 -4.91 0.39 4.88
CA ASP A 14 -5.89 1.28 4.24
C ASP A 14 -5.37 1.78 2.90
N PHE A 15 -4.08 2.13 2.83
CA PHE A 15 -3.43 2.50 1.59
C PHE A 15 -3.46 1.36 0.55
N VAL A 16 -3.11 0.14 0.95
CA VAL A 16 -3.17 -1.02 0.05
C VAL A 16 -4.59 -1.23 -0.48
N ASN A 17 -5.60 -1.19 0.40
CA ASN A 17 -7.00 -1.34 0.01
C ASN A 17 -7.41 -0.24 -0.97
N PHE A 18 -7.04 1.02 -0.71
CA PHE A 18 -7.24 2.12 -1.64
C PHE A 18 -6.63 1.82 -3.02
N ILE A 19 -5.37 1.36 -3.07
CA ILE A 19 -4.73 1.04 -4.35
C ILE A 19 -5.47 -0.08 -5.09
N LEU A 20 -5.89 -1.13 -4.39
CA LEU A 20 -6.56 -2.27 -5.00
C LEU A 20 -7.95 -1.91 -5.57
N HIS A 21 -8.72 -1.09 -4.85
CA HIS A 21 -10.11 -0.81 -5.17
C HIS A 21 -10.34 0.49 -5.95
N GLU A 22 -9.59 1.55 -5.65
CA GLU A 22 -9.81 2.90 -6.21
C GLU A 22 -8.92 3.22 -7.41
N THR A 23 -7.85 2.45 -7.64
CA THR A 23 -7.00 2.63 -8.83
C THR A 23 -7.39 1.66 -9.94
N ASN A 24 -7.80 2.19 -11.08
CA ASN A 24 -8.23 1.42 -12.25
C ASN A 24 -7.10 1.20 -13.29
N GLY A 25 -5.92 1.81 -13.07
CA GLY A 25 -4.74 1.71 -13.94
C GLY A 25 -3.74 0.64 -13.48
N PHE A 26 -2.63 0.51 -14.23
CA PHE A 26 -1.42 -0.12 -13.71
C PHE A 26 -0.80 0.81 -12.67
N THR A 27 -0.49 0.29 -11.49
CA THR A 27 -0.02 1.07 -10.36
C THR A 27 1.34 0.56 -9.90
N THR A 28 2.37 1.40 -9.96
CA THR A 28 3.64 1.14 -9.30
C THR A 28 3.64 1.82 -7.94
N VAL A 29 3.72 1.04 -6.87
CA VAL A 29 3.89 1.54 -5.50
C VAL A 29 5.37 1.51 -5.14
N VAL A 30 5.94 2.69 -4.96
CA VAL A 30 7.28 2.92 -4.43
C VAL A 30 7.18 3.06 -2.92
N VAL A 31 7.55 2.01 -2.21
CA VAL A 31 7.55 1.96 -0.75
C VAL A 31 8.89 2.47 -0.23
N CYS A 32 8.89 3.60 0.48
CA CYS A 32 10.09 4.22 1.03
C CYS A 32 10.51 3.56 2.36
N SER A 33 10.68 2.25 2.32
CA SER A 33 11.03 1.39 3.44
C SER A 33 11.70 0.12 2.93
N THR A 34 12.13 -0.76 3.83
CA THR A 34 12.49 -2.13 3.45
C THR A 34 11.22 -2.97 3.27
N ARG A 35 11.35 -4.11 2.59
CA ARG A 35 10.24 -5.05 2.44
C ARG A 35 9.77 -5.59 3.78
N GLU A 36 10.73 -5.92 4.63
CA GLU A 36 10.50 -6.51 5.95
C GLU A 36 9.69 -5.54 6.83
N ARG A 37 10.14 -4.28 6.92
CA ARG A 37 9.47 -3.26 7.72
C ARG A 37 8.07 -2.94 7.20
N PHE A 38 7.89 -2.87 5.87
CA PHE A 38 6.57 -2.69 5.29
C PHE A 38 5.61 -3.83 5.64
N LEU A 39 6.07 -5.08 5.57
CA LEU A 39 5.26 -6.25 5.95
C LEU A 39 4.92 -6.23 7.45
N GLU A 40 5.87 -5.89 8.31
CA GLU A 40 5.64 -5.73 9.75
C GLU A 40 4.56 -4.67 10.03
N GLN A 41 4.64 -3.50 9.39
CA GLN A 41 3.63 -2.44 9.51
C GLN A 41 2.25 -2.89 9.02
N LEU A 42 2.20 -3.61 7.90
CA LEU A 42 0.96 -4.13 7.35
C LEU A 42 0.31 -5.16 8.29
N ILE A 43 1.12 -6.07 8.86
CA ILE A 43 0.66 -7.07 9.83
C ILE A 43 0.13 -6.41 11.11
N ALA A 44 0.86 -5.44 11.64
CA ALA A 44 0.45 -4.70 12.83
C ALA A 44 -0.85 -3.93 12.61
N SER A 45 -0.99 -3.25 11.47
CA SER A 45 -2.18 -2.47 11.11
C SER A 45 -3.43 -3.34 11.05
N ILE A 46 -3.37 -4.49 10.37
CA ILE A 46 -4.50 -5.41 10.23
C ILE A 46 -4.89 -6.03 11.58
N SER A 47 -3.89 -6.30 12.43
CA SER A 47 -4.13 -6.84 13.77
C SER A 47 -4.84 -5.85 14.69
N LEU A 48 -4.50 -4.55 14.61
CA LEU A 48 -5.18 -3.50 15.37
C LEU A 48 -6.64 -3.30 14.92
N GLN A 49 -6.90 -3.30 13.61
CA GLN A 49 -8.27 -3.17 13.07
C GLN A 49 -9.22 -4.25 13.60
N LEU A 50 -8.69 -5.44 13.89
CA LEU A 50 -9.48 -6.55 14.42
C LEU A 50 -9.76 -6.43 15.91
N GLN A 51 -8.84 -5.85 16.69
CA GLN A 51 -9.05 -5.62 18.12
C GLN A 51 -10.09 -4.53 18.38
N GLU A 52 -10.12 -3.49 17.54
CA GLU A 52 -11.14 -2.41 17.66
C GLU A 52 -12.56 -2.92 17.36
N HIS A 53 -12.69 -3.91 16.48
CA HIS A 53 -13.99 -4.46 16.09
C HIS A 53 -14.59 -5.41 17.14
N ASP A 54 -13.77 -6.00 18.02
CA ASP A 54 -14.22 -6.90 19.10
C ASP A 54 -14.71 -6.14 20.35
N HIS A 55 -14.30 -4.87 20.51
CA HIS A 55 -14.65 -4.06 21.69
C HIS A 55 -16.02 -3.34 21.62
N HIS A 56 -16.77 -3.42 20.51
CA HIS A 56 -18.11 -2.83 20.39
C HIS A 56 -19.28 -3.77 20.70
N HIS A 57 -19.03 -4.99 21.21
CA HIS A 57 -20.07 -5.96 21.58
C HIS A 57 -20.01 -6.37 23.05
N VAL A 58 -20.11 -5.41 23.98
CA VAL A 58 -20.47 -5.70 25.38
C VAL A 58 -21.59 -4.76 25.82
N SER A 59 -22.83 -5.19 25.58
CA SER A 59 -24.00 -4.72 26.33
C SER A 59 -24.72 -5.94 26.90
N GLU A 60 -24.45 -6.17 28.19
CA GLU A 60 -25.30 -6.66 29.28
C GLU A 60 -26.27 -7.86 29.11
N ASN A 61 -26.15 -8.77 30.11
CA ASN A 61 -27.10 -9.74 30.67
C ASN A 61 -27.16 -11.18 30.10
N GLU A 62 -26.56 -12.15 30.81
CA GLU A 62 -27.27 -13.09 31.72
C GLU A 62 -26.32 -14.16 32.33
N PRO A 63 -26.65 -14.78 33.49
CA PRO A 63 -25.69 -15.41 34.40
C PRO A 63 -25.38 -16.89 34.12
N SER A 64 -24.25 -17.30 34.68
CA SER A 64 -23.56 -18.59 34.62
C SER A 64 -24.44 -19.83 34.87
N THR A 65 -24.27 -20.85 34.02
CA THR A 65 -24.50 -22.26 34.39
C THR A 65 -23.29 -23.10 34.01
N LEU A 66 -22.66 -23.66 35.03
CA LEU A 66 -21.56 -24.64 34.97
C LEU A 66 -22.12 -25.99 34.55
N LEU A 67 -21.61 -26.59 33.46
CA LEU A 67 -21.47 -28.05 33.32
C LEU A 67 -20.31 -28.38 32.35
N GLU A 68 -19.29 -29.07 32.86
CA GLU A 68 -18.22 -29.72 32.11
C GLU A 68 -18.76 -30.92 31.31
N ALA A 69 -18.31 -31.05 30.05
CA ALA A 69 -18.24 -32.34 29.37
C ALA A 69 -17.12 -32.33 28.32
N ASP A 70 -16.19 -33.25 28.54
CA ASP A 70 -15.05 -33.67 27.72
C ASP A 70 -15.43 -33.87 26.23
N GLN A 71 -14.82 -33.08 25.33
CA GLN A 71 -14.87 -33.29 23.87
C GLN A 71 -13.51 -32.99 23.22
N PRO A 72 -13.10 -33.76 22.18
CA PRO A 72 -11.79 -33.62 21.54
C PRO A 72 -11.68 -32.27 20.83
N SER A 73 -10.62 -31.55 21.14
CA SER A 73 -10.24 -30.24 20.59
C SER A 73 -10.44 -30.15 19.05
N PRO A 74 -11.35 -29.30 18.56
CA PRO A 74 -11.38 -28.93 17.15
C PRO A 74 -10.20 -27.98 16.90
N SER A 75 -9.49 -28.22 15.79
CA SER A 75 -8.48 -27.32 15.22
C SER A 75 -8.93 -25.86 15.34
N LYS A 76 -8.11 -25.03 16.00
CA LYS A 76 -8.29 -23.58 16.10
C LYS A 76 -8.81 -23.04 14.76
N PRO A 77 -9.99 -22.40 14.69
CA PRO A 77 -10.35 -21.66 13.49
C PRO A 77 -9.22 -20.66 13.22
N PRO A 78 -8.80 -20.46 11.97
CA PRO A 78 -7.79 -19.45 11.66
C PRO A 78 -8.25 -18.15 12.29
N THR A 79 -7.45 -17.62 13.20
CA THR A 79 -7.71 -16.34 13.85
C THR A 79 -7.96 -15.32 12.75
N SER A 80 -9.02 -14.51 12.85
CA SER A 80 -9.48 -13.60 11.78
C SER A 80 -8.33 -12.77 11.15
N VAL A 81 -7.27 -12.49 11.93
CA VAL A 81 -5.99 -11.90 11.48
C VAL A 81 -5.33 -12.65 10.33
N GLU A 82 -5.20 -13.97 10.39
CA GLU A 82 -4.53 -14.78 9.37
C GLU A 82 -5.31 -14.74 8.06
N SER A 83 -6.64 -14.76 8.14
CA SER A 83 -7.51 -14.65 6.98
C SER A 83 -7.38 -13.28 6.31
N LEU A 84 -7.52 -12.17 7.05
CA LEU A 84 -7.41 -10.82 6.49
C LEU A 84 -6.01 -10.48 5.96
N LEU A 85 -4.97 -10.95 6.63
CA LEU A 85 -3.60 -10.83 6.14
C LEU A 85 -3.39 -11.59 4.84
N SER A 86 -3.84 -12.85 4.79
CA SER A 86 -3.77 -13.67 3.58
C SER A 86 -4.57 -13.05 2.44
N ASN A 87 -5.72 -12.43 2.74
CA ASN A 87 -6.55 -11.74 1.75
C ASN A 87 -5.86 -10.49 1.21
N THR A 88 -5.27 -9.67 2.08
CA THR A 88 -4.64 -8.40 1.67
C THR A 88 -3.33 -8.64 0.93
N ILE A 89 -2.41 -9.41 1.53
CA ILE A 89 -1.13 -9.76 0.91
C ILE A 89 -1.35 -10.62 -0.33
N GLY A 90 -2.27 -11.58 -0.26
CA GLY A 90 -2.67 -12.40 -1.40
C GLY A 90 -3.29 -11.58 -2.53
N SER A 91 -4.09 -10.57 -2.24
CA SER A 91 -4.65 -9.67 -3.24
C SER A 91 -3.58 -8.82 -3.91
N ILE A 92 -2.60 -8.29 -3.16
CA ILE A 92 -1.45 -7.59 -3.78
C ILE A 92 -0.64 -8.57 -4.63
N ALA A 93 -0.32 -9.75 -4.10
CA ALA A 93 0.55 -10.73 -4.76
C ALA A 93 -0.10 -11.32 -6.02
N SER A 94 -1.42 -11.47 -6.04
CA SER A 94 -2.19 -11.96 -7.19
C SER A 94 -2.57 -10.85 -8.17
N SER A 95 -2.48 -9.57 -7.78
CA SER A 95 -2.80 -8.45 -8.65
C SER A 95 -1.76 -8.27 -9.74
N GLN A 96 -2.17 -8.49 -10.98
CA GLN A 96 -1.33 -8.19 -12.15
C GLN A 96 -1.20 -6.68 -12.44
N ARG A 97 -1.96 -5.84 -11.73
CA ARG A 97 -1.96 -4.38 -11.93
C ARG A 97 -1.05 -3.64 -10.97
N VAL A 98 -0.69 -4.23 -9.83
CA VAL A 98 0.07 -3.56 -8.78
C VAL A 98 1.51 -4.10 -8.76
N LYS A 99 2.47 -3.20 -8.91
CA LYS A 99 3.89 -3.50 -8.76
C LYS A 99 4.44 -2.81 -7.54
N LEU A 100 5.07 -3.56 -6.63
CA LEU A 100 5.79 -2.99 -5.49
C LEU A 100 7.27 -2.79 -5.82
N VAL A 101 7.84 -1.67 -5.37
CA VAL A 101 9.27 -1.38 -5.41
C VAL A 101 9.69 -0.80 -4.07
N PHE A 102 10.76 -1.31 -3.48
CA PHE A 102 11.24 -0.88 -2.17
C PHE A 102 12.46 0.05 -2.32
N CYS A 103 12.37 1.23 -1.73
CA CYS A 103 13.40 2.27 -1.74
C CYS A 103 13.76 2.64 -0.30
N PRO A 104 14.66 1.88 0.38
CA PRO A 104 14.92 2.05 1.81
C PRO A 104 15.76 3.29 2.15
N SER A 105 16.20 4.06 1.14
CA SER A 105 16.91 5.32 1.37
C SER A 105 16.60 6.35 0.27
N LEU A 106 16.92 7.61 0.56
CA LEU A 106 16.76 8.71 -0.39
C LEU A 106 17.52 8.48 -1.71
N ALA A 107 18.68 7.83 -1.65
CA ALA A 107 19.46 7.49 -2.84
C ALA A 107 18.72 6.47 -3.73
N HIS A 108 18.12 5.44 -3.13
CA HIS A 108 17.31 4.46 -3.86
C HIS A 108 16.10 5.12 -4.52
N LEU A 109 15.36 5.95 -3.76
CA LEU A 109 14.19 6.64 -4.25
C LEU A 109 14.53 7.54 -5.45
N ARG A 110 15.57 8.37 -5.32
CA ARG A 110 15.99 9.27 -6.40
C ARG A 110 16.49 8.49 -7.62
N ALA A 111 17.33 7.48 -7.43
CA ALA A 111 17.81 6.65 -8.54
C ALA A 111 16.65 5.96 -9.27
N TYR A 112 15.67 5.45 -8.52
CA TYR A 112 14.48 4.82 -9.09
C TYR A 112 13.66 5.82 -9.92
N LEU A 113 13.33 6.99 -9.37
CA LEU A 113 12.55 8.01 -10.08
C LEU A 113 13.26 8.53 -11.33
N SER A 114 14.57 8.77 -11.27
CA SER A 114 15.36 9.24 -12.41
C SER A 114 15.40 8.25 -13.56
N THR A 115 15.42 6.95 -13.26
CA THR A 115 15.48 5.87 -14.27
C THR A 115 14.12 5.28 -14.61
N PHE A 116 13.06 5.74 -13.94
CA PHE A 116 11.73 5.20 -14.10
C PHE A 116 11.25 5.34 -15.55
N GLN A 117 10.74 4.22 -16.06
CA GLN A 117 10.14 4.12 -17.38
C GLN A 117 8.87 3.30 -17.23
N LEU A 118 7.77 3.82 -17.75
CA LEU A 118 6.57 3.02 -17.91
C LEU A 118 6.84 2.02 -19.03
N ARG A 119 6.97 0.73 -18.70
CA ARG A 119 7.03 -0.31 -19.72
C ARG A 119 5.61 -0.50 -20.27
N PRO A 120 5.36 -0.26 -21.57
CA PRO A 120 4.13 -0.72 -22.19
C PRO A 120 4.11 -2.24 -22.07
N SER A 121 3.00 -2.83 -21.62
CA SER A 121 2.84 -4.28 -21.64
C SER A 121 3.06 -4.78 -23.06
N HIS A 122 4.08 -5.61 -23.27
CA HIS A 122 4.54 -6.09 -24.57
C HIS A 122 3.56 -7.11 -25.23
N ASP A 123 2.38 -7.32 -24.65
CA ASP A 123 1.39 -8.32 -25.08
C ASP A 123 0.29 -7.78 -26.01
N SER A 124 0.33 -6.52 -26.43
CA SER A 124 -0.75 -5.94 -27.25
C SER A 124 -0.21 -5.24 -28.49
N ILE A 125 -0.29 -5.96 -29.61
CA ILE A 125 0.01 -5.51 -30.99
C ILE A 125 -0.99 -4.42 -31.47
N ASP A 126 -1.96 -4.01 -30.64
CA ASP A 126 -3.01 -3.07 -31.06
C ASP A 126 -3.32 -2.02 -29.97
N PRO A 127 -2.73 -0.81 -30.03
CA PRO A 127 -2.91 0.26 -29.04
C PRO A 127 -4.34 0.83 -29.01
N LYS A 128 -5.21 0.45 -29.94
CA LYS A 128 -6.59 0.99 -30.04
C LYS A 128 -7.65 0.17 -29.29
N LYS A 129 -7.34 -1.05 -28.82
CA LYS A 129 -8.34 -1.97 -28.26
C LYS A 129 -8.35 -2.12 -26.74
N GLN A 130 -7.32 -1.66 -26.02
CA GLN A 130 -7.25 -1.79 -24.54
C GLN A 130 -7.52 -0.50 -23.76
N ASP A 131 -7.51 0.66 -24.40
CA ASP A 131 -7.69 1.95 -23.73
C ASP A 131 -9.15 2.29 -23.39
N ALA A 132 -10.12 1.53 -23.88
CA ALA A 132 -11.54 1.85 -23.69
C ALA A 132 -12.06 1.64 -22.25
N GLY A 133 -11.23 1.15 -21.32
CA GLY A 133 -11.65 0.95 -19.92
C GLY A 133 -10.56 0.93 -18.85
N ARG A 134 -9.26 0.99 -19.22
CA ARG A 134 -8.16 0.98 -18.25
C ARG A 134 -7.82 2.43 -17.85
N GLY A 135 -7.78 2.70 -16.55
CA GLY A 135 -7.46 4.04 -16.04
C GLY A 135 -6.01 4.45 -16.34
N LYS A 136 -5.74 5.76 -16.28
CA LYS A 136 -4.37 6.31 -16.41
C LYS A 136 -3.43 5.62 -15.42
N PRO A 137 -2.25 5.13 -15.83
CA PRO A 137 -1.35 4.46 -14.92
C PRO A 137 -0.86 5.40 -13.80
N VAL A 138 -0.55 4.81 -12.65
CA VAL A 138 -0.27 5.52 -11.40
C VAL A 138 1.11 5.14 -10.89
N ILE A 139 1.87 6.15 -10.43
CA ILE A 139 3.01 5.94 -9.54
C ILE A 139 2.64 6.47 -8.16
N ALA A 140 2.58 5.57 -7.18
CA ALA A 140 2.29 5.89 -5.80
C ALA A 140 3.59 5.85 -4.98
N ILE A 141 3.89 6.91 -4.24
CA ILE A 141 5.05 6.99 -3.35
C ILE A 141 4.53 6.96 -1.92
N LEU A 142 4.92 5.92 -1.18
CA LEU A 142 4.51 5.65 0.18
C LEU A 142 5.65 5.95 1.16
N ASP A 143 5.36 6.70 2.22
CA ASP A 143 6.22 7.00 3.37
C ASP A 143 7.56 7.67 3.03
N PHE A 144 7.56 8.58 2.05
CA PHE A 144 8.81 9.22 1.60
C PHE A 144 9.38 10.17 2.66
N LEU A 145 8.57 10.67 3.59
CA LEU A 145 9.08 11.48 4.69
C LEU A 145 10.00 10.67 5.62
N ALA A 146 9.71 9.38 5.82
CA ALA A 146 10.53 8.52 6.68
C ALA A 146 11.99 8.45 6.21
N VAL A 147 12.22 8.27 4.90
CA VAL A 147 13.58 8.23 4.33
C VAL A 147 14.28 9.59 4.33
N HIS A 148 13.52 10.69 4.37
CA HIS A 148 14.09 12.03 4.52
C HIS A 148 14.46 12.35 5.96
N TYR A 149 13.60 12.02 6.93
CA TYR A 149 13.86 12.21 8.35
C TYR A 149 15.14 11.49 8.79
N MET A 150 15.40 10.29 8.24
CA MET A 150 16.61 9.52 8.49
C MET A 150 17.85 10.00 7.69
N SER A 151 17.73 11.11 6.95
CA SER A 151 18.79 11.67 6.12
C SER A 151 19.24 13.03 6.61
N THR A 152 20.45 13.44 6.21
CA THR A 152 20.96 14.81 6.44
C THR A 152 20.27 15.87 5.58
N GLN A 153 19.34 15.48 4.70
CA GLN A 153 18.63 16.37 3.79
C GLN A 153 17.20 16.69 4.25
N PHE A 154 16.83 16.35 5.50
CA PHE A 154 15.53 16.71 6.06
C PHE A 154 15.36 18.23 6.17
N SER A 155 14.79 18.81 5.12
CA SER A 155 14.59 20.24 4.95
C SER A 155 13.55 20.48 3.86
N ALA A 156 12.93 21.66 3.85
CA ALA A 156 12.01 22.04 2.77
C ALA A 156 12.68 21.89 1.39
N GLN A 157 13.94 22.33 1.25
CA GLN A 157 14.70 22.20 0.01
C GLN A 157 14.92 20.74 -0.40
N GLY A 158 15.37 19.88 0.53
CA GLY A 158 15.62 18.48 0.25
C GLY A 158 14.35 17.73 -0.18
N LEU A 159 13.24 18.00 0.53
CA LEU A 159 11.91 17.49 0.19
C LEU A 159 11.46 17.97 -1.20
N SER A 160 11.57 19.28 -1.46
CA SER A 160 11.22 19.87 -2.76
C SER A 160 12.01 19.28 -3.91
N GLN A 161 13.30 18.99 -3.75
CA GLN A 161 14.11 18.33 -4.79
C GLN A 161 13.58 16.94 -5.13
N THR A 162 13.23 16.15 -4.13
CA THR A 162 12.69 14.79 -4.35
C THR A 162 11.30 14.83 -4.96
N LEU A 163 10.44 15.75 -4.52
CA LEU A 163 9.11 15.94 -5.09
C LEU A 163 9.18 16.46 -6.53
N ALA A 164 10.09 17.39 -6.83
CA ALA A 164 10.33 17.88 -8.19
C ALA A 164 10.71 16.73 -9.12
N LEU A 165 11.60 15.83 -8.67
CA LEU A 165 11.97 14.64 -9.42
C LEU A 165 10.76 13.73 -9.67
N ALA A 166 9.91 13.52 -8.66
CA ALA A 166 8.71 12.70 -8.80
C ALA A 166 7.68 13.30 -9.78
N VAL A 167 7.49 14.61 -9.73
CA VAL A 167 6.64 15.37 -10.66
C VAL A 167 7.20 15.31 -12.08
N GLU A 168 8.52 15.48 -12.25
CA GLU A 168 9.20 15.33 -13.54
C GLU A 168 9.03 13.91 -14.10
N THR A 169 9.20 12.88 -13.28
CA THR A 169 8.95 11.48 -13.66
C THR A 169 7.53 11.31 -14.17
N ALA A 170 6.53 11.80 -13.43
CA ALA A 170 5.13 11.70 -13.83
C ALA A 170 4.83 12.46 -15.12
N ALA A 171 5.43 13.65 -15.30
CA ALA A 171 5.29 14.44 -16.51
C ALA A 171 5.86 13.72 -17.74
N ARG A 172 7.07 13.16 -17.62
CA ARG A 172 7.78 12.51 -18.72
C ARG A 172 7.22 11.15 -19.09
N THR A 173 6.50 10.50 -18.17
CA THR A 173 5.91 9.16 -18.38
C THR A 173 4.38 9.16 -18.52
N ASP A 174 3.78 10.35 -18.56
CA ASP A 174 2.33 10.57 -18.60
C ASP A 174 1.57 9.74 -17.55
N LEU A 175 2.01 9.83 -16.29
CA LEU A 175 1.39 9.15 -15.16
C LEU A 175 0.61 10.09 -14.25
N THR A 176 -0.30 9.51 -13.47
CA THR A 176 -0.79 10.15 -12.24
C THR A 176 0.18 9.85 -11.11
N ILE A 177 0.55 10.86 -10.33
CA ILE A 177 1.33 10.68 -9.11
C ILE A 177 0.44 10.71 -7.88
N LEU A 178 0.64 9.75 -6.99
CA LEU A 178 -0.01 9.65 -5.70
C LEU A 178 1.07 9.70 -4.62
N LEU A 179 0.94 10.60 -3.65
CA LEU A 179 1.77 10.58 -2.45
C LEU A 179 0.93 10.15 -1.27
N CYS A 180 1.47 9.27 -0.44
CA CYS A 180 0.81 8.80 0.76
C CYS A 180 1.83 8.68 1.90
N GLU A 181 1.44 9.15 3.07
CA GLU A 181 2.16 8.94 4.32
C GLU A 181 1.22 8.20 5.27
N CYS A 182 1.70 7.12 5.86
CA CYS A 182 1.01 6.38 6.92
C CYS A 182 1.59 6.77 8.28
N ASN A 183 0.71 6.91 9.28
CA ASN A 183 1.10 7.15 10.67
C ASN A 183 1.57 5.88 11.39
#